data_AF-A0A351K2E1-F1
#
_entry.id   AF-A0A351K2E1-F1
#
_cell.length_a   1.000
_cell.length_b   1.000
_cell.length_c   1.000
_cell.angle_alpha   90.00
_cell.angle_beta   90.00
_cell.angle_gamma   90.00
#
_symmetry.space_group_name_H-M   'P 1'
#
loop_
_entity.id
_entity.type
_entity.pdbx_description
1 polymer ?
#
loop_
_entity_poly.entity_id
_entity_poly.type
_entity_poly.pdbx_seq_one_letter_code
_entity_poly.pdbx_strand_id
1 'polypeptide(L)'
;MPFKDRLKRFIAVFAVFAVFIFPDSASAEVWHSDDAIGYIVHGTGYGHGRGMSQYGAYGWAVDYGWTWEEILDFYYGGTVLADVENSDIRVRLTAWDNTEDVTLVSTSGPLTVTF
;
A
#
# COMPACT_ATOMS: atom_id res chain seq x y z
N MET A 1 -23.95 -30.98 74.52
CA MET A 1 -23.16 -31.76 73.54
C MET A 1 -22.67 -30.84 72.41
N PRO A 2 -21.35 -30.60 72.28
CA PRO A 2 -20.72 -29.57 71.44
C PRO A 2 -20.45 -29.98 69.97
N PHE A 3 -21.08 -31.06 69.49
CA PHE A 3 -20.80 -31.65 68.17
C PHE A 3 -21.39 -30.84 67.01
N LYS A 4 -22.59 -30.26 67.19
CA LYS A 4 -23.31 -29.53 66.14
C LYS A 4 -22.60 -28.24 65.70
N ASP A 5 -21.93 -27.55 66.63
CA ASP A 5 -21.23 -26.29 66.32
C ASP A 5 -19.87 -26.51 65.64
N ARG A 6 -19.21 -27.64 65.92
CA ARG A 6 -17.97 -28.04 65.23
C ARG A 6 -18.26 -28.50 63.79
N LEU A 7 -19.37 -29.19 63.57
CA LEU A 7 -19.81 -29.63 62.24
C LEU A 7 -20.23 -28.44 61.35
N LYS A 8 -20.95 -27.46 61.89
CA LYS A 8 -21.32 -26.22 61.16
C LYS A 8 -20.09 -25.41 60.74
N ARG A 9 -19.08 -25.32 61.61
CA ARG A 9 -17.82 -24.61 61.30
C ARG A 9 -17.00 -25.33 60.23
N PHE A 10 -16.98 -26.66 60.21
CA PHE A 10 -16.31 -27.44 59.15
C PHE A 10 -16.99 -27.29 57.79
N ILE A 11 -18.33 -27.31 57.74
CA ILE A 11 -19.10 -27.14 56.50
C ILE A 11 -18.93 -25.72 55.93
N ALA A 12 -18.90 -24.70 56.79
CA ALA A 12 -18.70 -23.32 56.35
C ALA A 12 -17.31 -23.10 55.73
N VAL A 13 -16.25 -23.69 56.29
CA VAL A 13 -14.89 -23.57 55.73
C VAL A 13 -14.76 -24.31 54.39
N PHE A 14 -15.42 -25.47 54.25
CA PHE A 14 -15.41 -26.23 53.00
C PHE A 14 -16.20 -25.51 51.88
N ALA A 15 -17.32 -24.87 52.22
CA ALA A 15 -18.11 -24.10 51.27
C ALA A 15 -17.37 -22.84 50.75
N VAL A 16 -16.54 -22.20 51.58
CA VAL A 16 -15.75 -21.04 51.15
C VAL A 16 -14.59 -21.45 50.23
N PHE A 17 -14.01 -22.64 50.41
CA PHE A 17 -12.95 -23.14 49.52
C PHE A 17 -13.47 -23.64 48.16
N ALA A 18 -14.69 -24.18 48.11
CA ALA A 18 -15.27 -24.72 46.87
C ALA A 18 -15.63 -23.64 45.83
N VAL A 19 -15.76 -22.37 46.24
CA VAL A 19 -16.11 -21.26 45.33
C VAL A 19 -14.90 -20.72 44.56
N PHE A 20 -13.67 -21.03 44.96
CA PHE A 20 -12.45 -20.43 44.40
C PHE A 20 -11.67 -21.28 43.38
N ILE A 21 -12.12 -22.50 43.03
CA ILE A 21 -11.34 -23.42 42.17
C ILE A 21 -12.10 -23.81 40.88
N PHE A 22 -12.74 -22.83 40.25
CA PHE A 22 -13.10 -22.95 38.84
C PHE A 22 -12.76 -21.62 38.17
N PRO A 23 -11.62 -21.52 37.45
CA PRO A 23 -11.47 -20.43 36.52
C PRO A 23 -12.56 -20.63 35.46
N ASP A 24 -13.50 -19.70 35.40
CA ASP A 24 -14.41 -19.63 34.26
C ASP A 24 -13.56 -19.44 33.01
N SER A 25 -13.61 -20.40 32.10
CA SER A 25 -12.96 -20.29 30.80
C SER A 25 -13.68 -19.19 30.03
N ALA A 26 -13.22 -17.95 30.13
CA ALA A 26 -13.72 -16.86 29.30
C ALA A 26 -13.30 -17.15 27.84
N SER A 27 -14.19 -17.77 27.08
CA SER A 27 -14.06 -17.83 25.62
C SER A 27 -14.12 -16.39 25.11
N ALA A 28 -13.02 -15.89 24.54
CA ALA A 28 -13.05 -14.64 23.82
C ALA A 28 -14.00 -14.81 22.62
N GLU A 29 -15.11 -14.09 22.63
CA GLU A 29 -15.98 -13.98 21.46
C GLU A 29 -15.19 -13.25 20.36
N VAL A 30 -14.70 -14.01 19.38
CA VAL A 30 -14.10 -13.41 18.18
C VAL A 30 -15.25 -12.89 17.34
N TRP A 31 -15.45 -11.57 17.38
CA TRP A 31 -16.39 -10.86 16.50
C TRP A 31 -16.08 -11.23 15.04
N HIS A 32 -16.83 -12.17 14.48
CA HIS A 32 -16.93 -12.36 13.04
C HIS A 32 -18.20 -11.60 12.63
N SER A 33 -18.03 -10.40 12.07
CA SER A 33 -19.11 -9.85 11.27
C SER A 33 -19.14 -10.66 9.97
N ASP A 34 -20.12 -11.55 9.83
CA ASP A 34 -20.42 -12.19 8.54
C ASP A 34 -20.87 -11.16 7.48
N ASP A 35 -21.11 -9.92 7.90
CA ASP A 35 -21.40 -8.78 7.04
C ASP A 35 -20.11 -8.13 6.50
N ALA A 36 -19.85 -8.33 5.21
CA ALA A 36 -18.90 -7.50 4.49
C ALA A 36 -19.46 -6.08 4.32
N ILE A 37 -18.96 -5.11 5.10
CA ILE A 37 -19.24 -3.69 4.87
C ILE A 37 -18.39 -3.22 3.68
N GLY A 38 -18.98 -3.21 2.49
CA GLY A 38 -18.36 -2.71 1.27
C GLY A 38 -18.66 -1.23 1.03
N TYR A 39 -17.65 -0.48 0.58
CA TYR A 39 -17.83 0.89 0.08
C TYR A 39 -17.68 0.89 -1.45
N ILE A 40 -18.65 1.47 -2.15
CA ILE A 40 -18.54 1.71 -3.59
C ILE A 40 -18.01 3.13 -3.78
N VAL A 41 -16.84 3.23 -4.41
CA VAL A 41 -16.27 4.51 -4.82
C VAL A 41 -16.44 4.68 -6.32
N HIS A 42 -17.17 5.71 -6.71
CA HIS A 42 -17.27 6.12 -8.11
C HIS A 42 -16.15 7.11 -8.42
N GLY A 43 -15.29 6.76 -9.38
CA GLY A 43 -14.20 7.60 -9.86
C GLY A 43 -14.23 7.73 -11.37
N THR A 44 -13.53 8.74 -11.89
CA THR A 44 -13.36 8.98 -13.34
C THR A 44 -11.90 9.16 -13.68
N GLY A 45 -11.52 8.79 -14.91
CA GLY A 45 -10.14 8.88 -15.38
C GLY A 45 -9.27 7.69 -14.97
N TYR A 46 -8.18 7.49 -15.69
CA TYR A 46 -7.21 6.43 -15.45
C TYR A 46 -5.79 7.01 -15.48
N GLY A 47 -5.22 7.26 -14.30
CA GLY A 47 -3.87 7.82 -14.15
C GLY A 47 -3.79 8.94 -13.12
N HIS A 48 -2.61 9.54 -13.02
CA HIS A 48 -2.30 10.58 -12.02
C HIS A 48 -2.81 11.99 -12.40
N GLY A 49 -3.47 12.14 -13.56
CA GLY A 49 -4.16 13.38 -13.96
C GLY A 49 -3.26 14.59 -14.18
N ARG A 50 -1.98 14.40 -14.53
CA ARG A 50 -1.03 15.48 -14.80
C ARG A 50 -0.37 15.31 -16.15
N GLY A 51 -0.18 16.42 -16.87
CA GLY A 51 0.36 16.42 -18.22
C GLY A 51 -0.68 15.94 -19.24
N MET A 52 -0.22 15.19 -20.22
CA MET A 52 -1.02 14.77 -21.37
C MET A 52 -1.96 13.60 -21.07
N SER A 53 -3.26 13.77 -21.34
CA SER A 53 -4.21 12.65 -21.44
C SER A 53 -4.02 11.92 -22.76
N GLN A 54 -3.69 10.63 -22.71
CA GLN A 54 -3.46 9.82 -23.92
C GLN A 54 -4.74 9.70 -24.77
N TYR A 55 -5.88 9.42 -24.14
CA TYR A 55 -7.17 9.37 -24.83
C TYR A 55 -7.60 10.75 -25.34
N GLY A 56 -7.28 11.82 -24.61
CA GLY A 56 -7.57 13.18 -25.07
C GLY A 56 -6.70 13.56 -26.28
N ALA A 57 -5.41 13.24 -26.28
CA ALA A 57 -4.51 13.43 -27.42
C ALA A 57 -4.98 12.65 -28.64
N TYR A 58 -5.42 11.40 -28.46
CA TYR A 58 -6.03 10.60 -29.52
C TYR A 58 -7.28 11.27 -30.10
N GLY A 59 -8.18 11.78 -29.27
CA GLY A 59 -9.37 12.52 -29.71
C GLY A 59 -9.03 13.80 -30.48
N TRP A 60 -8.05 14.59 -30.01
CA TRP A 60 -7.57 15.76 -30.74
C TRP A 60 -7.03 15.41 -32.13
N ALA A 61 -6.27 14.32 -32.24
CA ALA A 61 -5.74 13.86 -33.52
C ALA A 61 -6.85 13.35 -34.46
N VAL A 62 -7.79 12.53 -33.95
CA VAL A 62 -8.78 11.83 -34.80
C VAL A 62 -9.98 12.71 -35.11
N ASP A 63 -10.53 13.41 -34.12
CA ASP A 63 -11.78 14.16 -34.27
C ASP A 63 -11.55 15.58 -34.80
N TYR A 64 -10.36 16.15 -34.52
CA TYR A 64 -10.04 17.53 -34.87
C TYR A 64 -8.82 17.68 -35.79
N GLY A 65 -8.11 16.59 -36.09
CA GLY A 65 -6.98 16.60 -37.01
C GLY A 65 -5.75 17.35 -36.49
N TRP A 66 -5.63 17.54 -35.18
CA TRP A 66 -4.51 18.28 -34.60
C TRP A 66 -3.18 17.58 -34.84
N THR A 67 -2.13 18.36 -35.08
CA THR A 67 -0.76 17.85 -35.15
C THR A 67 -0.24 17.50 -33.75
N TRP A 68 0.85 16.73 -33.69
CA TRP A 68 1.47 16.37 -32.40
C TRP A 68 2.02 17.61 -31.67
N GLU A 69 2.46 18.63 -32.41
CA GLU A 69 2.91 19.92 -31.88
C GLU A 69 1.76 20.68 -31.19
N GLU A 70 0.60 20.79 -31.85
CA GLU A 70 -0.59 21.45 -31.30
C GLU A 70 -1.10 20.75 -30.04
N ILE A 71 -1.09 19.41 -30.05
CA ILE A 71 -1.45 18.60 -28.89
C ILE A 71 -0.48 18.84 -27.73
N LEU A 72 0.84 18.89 -27.99
CA LEU A 72 1.82 19.17 -26.93
C LEU A 72 1.69 20.58 -26.37
N ASP A 73 1.50 21.59 -27.20
CA ASP A 73 1.33 22.98 -26.76
C ASP A 73 0.10 23.12 -25.84
N PHE A 74 -1.00 22.43 -26.17
CA PHE A 74 -2.20 22.40 -25.33
C PHE A 74 -1.96 21.77 -23.94
N TYR A 75 -1.27 20.63 -23.86
CA TYR A 75 -1.06 19.94 -22.59
C TYR A 75 0.11 20.48 -21.76
N TYR A 76 1.08 21.12 -22.42
CA TYR A 76 2.32 21.61 -21.82
C TYR A 76 2.55 23.09 -22.14
N GLY A 77 1.50 23.90 -22.05
CA GLY A 77 1.56 25.34 -22.29
C GLY A 77 2.63 26.03 -21.42
N GLY A 78 3.26 27.06 -22.00
CA GLY A 78 4.40 27.74 -21.38
C GLY A 78 5.75 27.04 -21.58
N THR A 79 5.78 25.95 -22.36
CA THR A 79 7.01 25.35 -22.88
C THR A 79 7.24 25.75 -24.33
N VAL A 80 8.43 25.46 -24.86
CA VAL A 80 8.77 25.66 -26.26
C VAL A 80 9.33 24.37 -26.82
N LEU A 81 8.90 24.01 -28.03
CA LEU A 81 9.50 22.90 -28.76
C LEU A 81 10.94 23.26 -29.13
N ALA A 82 11.86 22.34 -28.87
CA ALA A 82 13.27 22.50 -29.17
C ALA A 82 13.90 21.14 -29.48
N ASP A 83 14.87 21.14 -30.38
CA ASP A 83 15.77 20.02 -30.54
C ASP A 83 16.80 20.02 -29.41
N VAL A 84 17.13 18.81 -28.93
CA VAL A 84 18.16 18.61 -27.92
C VAL A 84 19.23 17.70 -28.52
N GLU A 85 20.51 18.06 -28.32
CA GLU A 85 21.61 17.20 -28.73
C GLU A 85 21.52 15.83 -28.06
N ASN A 86 21.93 14.78 -28.77
CA ASN A 86 21.99 13.43 -28.21
C ASN A 86 23.12 13.33 -27.17
N SER A 87 22.80 13.79 -25.97
CA SER A 87 23.70 13.94 -24.84
C SER A 87 23.71 12.65 -24.02
N ASP A 88 24.84 12.33 -23.40
CA ASP A 88 24.88 11.25 -22.42
C ASP A 88 24.00 11.58 -21.22
N ILE A 89 22.96 10.77 -20.99
CA ILE A 89 22.10 10.86 -19.82
C ILE A 89 22.71 10.02 -18.70
N ARG A 90 23.03 10.66 -17.56
CA ARG A 90 23.48 9.96 -16.36
C ARG A 90 22.29 9.68 -15.44
N VAL A 91 22.12 8.41 -15.07
CA VAL A 91 21.12 7.98 -14.10
C VAL A 91 21.84 7.58 -12.81
N ARG A 92 21.46 8.20 -11.69
CA ARG A 92 21.97 7.80 -10.37
C ARG A 92 21.14 6.63 -9.85
N LEU A 93 21.81 5.53 -9.54
CA LEU A 93 21.20 4.35 -8.93
C LEU A 93 21.19 4.50 -7.41
N THR A 94 20.21 5.24 -6.87
CA THR A 94 20.17 5.62 -5.45
C THR A 94 20.08 4.43 -4.49
N ALA A 95 19.51 3.31 -4.92
CA ALA A 95 19.41 2.10 -4.09
C ALA A 95 20.78 1.44 -3.80
N TRP A 96 21.85 1.82 -4.52
CA TRP A 96 23.21 1.32 -4.32
C TRP A 96 24.18 2.37 -3.78
N ASP A 97 23.66 3.52 -3.34
CA ASP A 97 24.48 4.51 -2.66
C ASP A 97 25.17 3.86 -1.42
N ASN A 98 26.45 4.14 -1.23
CA ASN A 98 27.29 3.58 -0.14
C ASN A 98 27.52 2.05 -0.17
N THR A 99 27.30 1.40 -1.31
CA THR A 99 27.68 -0.01 -1.47
C THR A 99 29.15 -0.10 -1.92
N GLU A 100 29.91 -1.04 -1.37
CA GLU A 100 31.32 -1.26 -1.74
C GLU A 100 31.45 -1.84 -3.16
N ASP A 101 30.54 -2.74 -3.55
CA ASP A 101 30.55 -3.43 -4.84
C ASP A 101 29.18 -3.34 -5.56
N VAL A 102 29.21 -3.09 -6.87
CA VAL A 102 28.03 -3.13 -7.75
C VAL A 102 28.31 -4.04 -8.95
N THR A 103 27.54 -5.12 -9.08
CA THR A 103 27.59 -6.01 -10.25
C THR A 103 26.64 -5.53 -11.32
N LEU A 104 27.16 -5.22 -12.51
CA LEU A 104 26.36 -4.81 -13.66
C LEU A 104 26.27 -5.95 -14.67
N VAL A 105 25.06 -6.21 -15.17
CA VAL A 105 24.79 -7.24 -16.18
C VAL A 105 24.01 -6.62 -17.32
N SER A 106 24.52 -6.72 -18.55
CA SER A 106 23.79 -6.36 -19.77
C SER A 106 23.39 -7.63 -20.50
N THR A 107 22.09 -7.85 -20.67
CA THR A 107 21.55 -9.01 -21.41
C THR A 107 21.55 -8.79 -22.91
N SER A 108 21.56 -7.52 -23.36
CA SER A 108 21.67 -7.17 -24.77
C SER A 108 22.38 -5.83 -24.95
N GLY A 109 23.33 -5.80 -25.89
CA GLY A 109 24.10 -4.60 -26.22
C GLY A 109 25.32 -4.35 -25.32
N PRO A 110 26.25 -3.50 -25.78
CA PRO A 110 27.46 -3.17 -25.04
C PRO A 110 27.13 -2.33 -23.79
N LEU A 111 27.77 -2.65 -22.67
CA LEU A 111 27.80 -1.83 -21.46
C LEU A 111 29.18 -1.18 -21.35
N THR A 112 29.22 0.15 -21.40
CA THR A 112 30.43 0.92 -21.10
C THR A 112 30.29 1.50 -19.70
N VAL A 113 31.16 1.09 -18.79
CA VAL A 113 31.25 1.64 -17.43
C VAL A 113 32.37 2.66 -17.43
N THR A 114 32.05 3.90 -17.04
CA THR A 114 33.03 4.98 -16.86
C THR A 114 33.03 5.39 -15.40
N PHE A 115 34.22 5.65 -14.85
CA PHE A 115 34.46 6.06 -13.46
C PHE A 115 34.85 7.54 -13.40
#